data_AF-A0A2K3E728-F1
#
_entry.id   AF-A0A2K3E728-F1
#
_cell.length_a   1.000
_cell.length_b   1.000
_cell.length_c   1.000
_cell.angle_alpha   90.00
_cell.angle_beta   90.00
_cell.angle_gamma   90.00
#
_symmetry.space_group_name_H-M   'P 1'
#
loop_
_entity.id
_entity.type
_entity.pdbx_description
1 polymer ?
#
loop_
_entity_poly.entity_id
_entity_poly.type
_entity_poly.pdbx_seq_one_letter_code
_entity_poly.pdbx_strand_id
1 'polypeptide(L)'
;MTKAANAGGKSSAQESIYNYQTPFGPGNIVDVKGHGRATVLEAVIDAPGHQHHGRCHIRYHEDGSTYWARPQLLRRMRPAARRVLVARHTHSYRDAMVHNVDRPDVCLEIGCHEGLTTNMISNRATYVAGIDTAPEVVEIAAARHPHLAFRQMDGLDTAATAGLAPAGCTFSLVCIDISGKAPLNLICEMIRAQAAAFPAARLIVKNEELYDALVALEQQREQQPGGSQEQQQQPALPQPAPAAVQTPEQAAAAAAVEAAAAARGRAGAARLPELLGPGLLAECELFRHQFRPPRLQPSERWIEKQLQHQQQQGHSQEQPAAAHAAS
;
A
#
# COMPACT_ATOMS: atom_id res chain seq x y z
N MET A 1 -40.05 18.00 56.29
CA MET A 1 -38.64 17.70 55.95
C MET A 1 -38.63 16.43 55.12
N THR A 2 -38.64 16.55 53.80
CA THR A 2 -38.69 15.42 52.85
C THR A 2 -37.66 15.72 51.78
N LYS A 3 -36.56 14.96 51.77
CA LYS A 3 -35.47 15.07 50.78
C LYS A 3 -35.85 14.24 49.55
N ALA A 4 -36.03 14.92 48.42
CA ALA A 4 -36.23 14.30 47.12
C ALA A 4 -34.89 13.75 46.58
N ALA A 5 -34.90 12.49 46.16
CA ALA A 5 -33.79 11.81 45.52
C ALA A 5 -33.70 12.25 44.05
N ASN A 6 -32.53 12.76 43.65
CA ASN A 6 -32.26 13.23 42.30
C ASN A 6 -31.67 12.05 41.49
N ALA A 7 -32.50 11.39 40.69
CA ALA A 7 -32.08 10.33 39.77
C ALA A 7 -31.44 10.97 38.51
N GLY A 8 -30.14 11.24 38.59
CA GLY A 8 -29.35 11.70 37.45
C GLY A 8 -29.17 10.57 36.42
N GLY A 9 -30.03 10.55 35.41
CA GLY A 9 -29.87 9.71 34.21
C GLY A 9 -28.60 10.11 33.47
N LYS A 10 -27.56 9.29 33.57
CA LYS A 10 -26.37 9.40 32.71
C LYS A 10 -26.78 8.98 31.30
N SER A 11 -26.71 9.96 30.39
CA SER A 11 -26.91 9.81 28.94
C SER A 11 -26.18 8.59 28.38
N SER A 12 -26.96 7.67 27.79
CA SER A 12 -26.53 6.45 27.08
C SER A 12 -26.00 6.74 25.66
N ALA A 13 -25.50 7.95 25.39
CA ALA A 13 -25.05 8.37 24.06
C ALA A 13 -23.58 7.98 23.74
N GLN A 14 -22.87 7.29 24.64
CA GLN A 14 -21.48 6.86 24.42
C GLN A 14 -21.31 5.41 23.93
N GLU A 15 -22.39 4.62 23.79
CA GLU A 15 -22.29 3.20 23.43
C GLU A 15 -22.42 2.89 21.93
N SER A 16 -22.60 3.88 21.05
CA SER A 16 -22.85 3.66 19.60
C SER A 16 -21.62 3.82 18.68
N ILE A 17 -20.42 4.12 19.21
CA ILE A 17 -19.26 4.53 18.37
C ILE A 17 -18.51 3.32 17.75
N TYR A 18 -18.84 2.09 18.14
CA TYR A 18 -18.10 0.89 17.72
C TYR A 18 -18.97 -0.15 17.04
N ASN A 19 -19.86 0.27 16.14
CA ASN A 19 -20.45 -0.64 15.16
C ASN A 19 -19.40 -1.03 14.10
N TYR A 20 -18.29 -1.63 14.56
CA TYR A 20 -17.31 -2.26 13.71
C TYR A 20 -17.93 -3.56 13.21
N GLN A 21 -18.56 -3.53 12.03
CA GLN A 21 -18.54 -4.74 11.22
C GLN A 21 -17.06 -5.03 10.94
N THR A 22 -16.49 -5.95 11.71
CA THR A 22 -15.06 -6.19 11.66
C THR A 22 -14.75 -6.86 10.33
N PRO A 23 -13.92 -6.25 9.47
CA PRO A 23 -13.73 -6.70 8.10
C PRO A 23 -12.92 -8.01 8.00
N PHE A 24 -12.57 -8.61 9.14
CA PHE A 24 -11.71 -9.77 9.27
C PHE A 24 -12.45 -10.89 9.98
N GLY A 25 -12.76 -11.95 9.24
CA GLY A 25 -13.32 -13.20 9.77
C GLY A 25 -12.29 -14.34 9.75
N PRO A 26 -12.58 -15.47 10.43
CA PRO A 26 -11.75 -16.67 10.39
C PRO A 26 -11.40 -17.09 8.95
N GLY A 27 -10.17 -17.52 8.74
CA GLY A 27 -9.63 -17.92 7.44
C GLY A 27 -9.16 -16.77 6.55
N ASN A 28 -9.45 -15.51 6.89
CA ASN A 28 -8.91 -14.37 6.13
C ASN A 28 -7.39 -14.31 6.28
N ILE A 29 -6.69 -14.15 5.16
CA ILE A 29 -5.27 -13.84 5.13
C ILE A 29 -5.11 -12.32 5.28
N VAL A 30 -4.28 -11.92 6.23
CA VAL A 30 -4.00 -10.52 6.56
C VAL A 30 -2.51 -10.26 6.60
N ASP A 31 -2.13 -9.02 6.32
CA ASP A 31 -0.82 -8.51 6.64
C ASP A 31 -0.90 -7.74 7.97
N VAL A 32 -0.07 -8.14 8.92
CA VAL A 32 0.10 -7.51 10.21
C VAL A 32 1.21 -6.48 10.08
N LYS A 33 0.86 -5.22 10.28
CA LYS A 33 1.80 -4.10 10.10
C LYS A 33 3.07 -4.31 10.93
N GLY A 34 4.21 -4.46 10.26
CA GLY A 34 5.52 -4.64 10.89
C GLY A 34 5.86 -6.07 11.33
N HIS A 35 4.94 -7.03 11.16
CA HIS A 35 5.11 -8.41 11.61
C HIS A 35 4.90 -9.47 10.52
N GLY A 36 4.39 -9.10 9.34
CA GLY A 36 4.26 -10.02 8.20
C GLY A 36 2.87 -10.63 8.06
N ARG A 37 2.77 -11.78 7.40
CA ARG A 37 1.47 -12.39 7.04
C ARG A 37 0.94 -13.28 8.15
N ALA A 38 -0.38 -13.26 8.32
CA ALA A 38 -1.09 -14.12 9.25
C ALA A 38 -2.44 -14.58 8.69
N THR A 39 -2.96 -15.67 9.25
CA THR A 39 -4.35 -16.09 9.07
C THR A 39 -5.13 -15.73 10.32
N VAL A 40 -6.30 -15.12 10.14
CA VAL A 40 -7.26 -14.88 11.22
C VAL A 40 -7.84 -16.22 11.66
N LEU A 41 -7.66 -16.59 12.93
CA LEU A 41 -8.22 -17.78 13.53
C LEU A 41 -9.62 -17.51 14.09
N GLU A 42 -9.77 -16.38 14.77
CA GLU A 42 -11.03 -15.94 15.39
C GLU A 42 -11.30 -14.49 15.03
N ALA A 43 -12.57 -14.17 14.79
CA ALA A 43 -13.03 -12.79 14.59
C ALA A 43 -12.78 -11.93 15.84
N VAL A 44 -13.14 -10.66 15.76
CA VAL A 44 -13.03 -9.77 16.92
C VAL A 44 -13.91 -10.24 18.05
N ILE A 45 -13.33 -10.28 19.25
CA ILE A 45 -14.10 -10.52 20.47
C ILE A 45 -14.75 -9.23 20.93
N ASP A 46 -16.08 -9.16 20.82
CA ASP A 46 -16.89 -8.00 21.21
C ASP A 46 -17.56 -8.16 22.58
N ALA A 47 -17.09 -9.11 23.40
CA ALA A 47 -17.61 -9.31 24.76
C ALA A 47 -16.94 -8.34 25.75
N PRO A 48 -17.67 -7.37 26.34
CA PRO A 48 -17.12 -6.48 27.36
C PRO A 48 -16.59 -7.28 28.55
N GLY A 49 -15.40 -6.93 29.05
CA GLY A 49 -14.74 -7.63 30.15
C GLY A 49 -13.86 -8.83 29.72
N HIS A 50 -13.91 -9.26 28.45
CA HIS A 50 -12.98 -10.26 27.95
C HIS A 50 -11.55 -9.69 27.86
N GLN A 51 -10.53 -10.44 28.27
CA GLN A 51 -9.12 -9.99 28.25
C GLN A 51 -8.59 -9.61 26.86
N HIS A 52 -9.25 -10.07 25.80
CA HIS A 52 -8.93 -9.78 24.39
C HIS A 52 -10.03 -8.99 23.68
N HIS A 53 -10.90 -8.31 24.43
CA HIS A 53 -11.93 -7.43 23.87
C HIS A 53 -11.35 -6.47 22.80
N GLY A 54 -12.01 -6.41 21.63
CA GLY A 54 -11.60 -5.59 20.49
C GLY A 54 -10.42 -6.14 19.67
N ARG A 55 -10.07 -7.43 19.80
CA ARG A 55 -8.93 -8.05 19.10
C ARG A 55 -9.35 -9.31 18.32
N CYS A 56 -8.65 -9.57 17.21
CA CYS A 56 -8.70 -10.82 16.45
C CYS A 56 -7.62 -11.79 16.94
N HIS A 57 -7.92 -13.08 16.99
CA HIS A 57 -6.89 -14.11 17.14
C HIS A 57 -6.28 -14.40 15.78
N ILE A 58 -4.96 -14.32 15.64
CA ILE A 58 -4.24 -14.56 14.38
C ILE A 58 -3.14 -15.60 14.58
N ARG A 59 -2.72 -16.23 13.48
CA ARG A 59 -1.56 -17.12 13.40
C ARG A 59 -0.61 -16.66 12.30
N TYR A 60 0.64 -16.37 12.63
CA TYR A 60 1.65 -15.96 11.68
C TYR A 60 2.06 -17.10 10.75
N HIS A 61 2.32 -16.78 9.49
CA HIS A 61 2.73 -17.76 8.48
C HIS A 61 4.20 -18.16 8.59
N GLU A 62 5.03 -17.29 9.17
CA GLU A 62 6.48 -17.49 9.24
C GLU A 62 6.89 -18.56 10.26
N ASP A 63 6.33 -18.49 11.48
CA ASP A 63 6.72 -19.36 12.60
C ASP A 63 5.53 -20.16 13.19
N GLY A 64 4.31 -19.93 12.69
CA GLY A 64 3.10 -20.56 13.22
C GLY A 64 2.66 -20.02 14.59
N SER A 65 3.34 -19.02 15.16
CA SER A 65 2.97 -18.41 16.43
C SER A 65 1.62 -17.72 16.35
N THR A 66 0.94 -17.58 17.49
CA THR A 66 -0.37 -16.92 17.56
C THR A 66 -0.34 -15.64 18.37
N TYR A 67 -1.23 -14.71 18.05
CA TYR A 67 -1.30 -13.43 18.72
C TYR A 67 -2.71 -12.83 18.68
N TRP A 68 -3.05 -12.02 19.69
CA TRP A 68 -4.29 -11.25 19.72
C TRP A 68 -4.04 -9.84 19.17
N ALA A 69 -4.29 -9.67 17.88
CA ALA A 69 -4.03 -8.45 17.14
C ALA A 69 -5.22 -7.49 17.15
N ARG A 70 -4.93 -6.18 17.19
CA ARG A 70 -5.95 -5.15 16.97
C ARG A 70 -6.31 -5.09 15.48
N PRO A 71 -7.59 -5.06 15.09
CA PRO A 71 -8.00 -4.97 13.68
C PRO A 71 -7.36 -3.81 12.91
N GLN A 72 -7.08 -2.69 13.57
CA GLN A 72 -6.46 -1.51 12.94
C GLN A 72 -4.98 -1.73 12.56
N LEU A 73 -4.35 -2.81 13.04
CA LEU A 73 -3.02 -3.25 12.65
C LEU A 73 -3.02 -4.30 11.55
N LEU A 74 -4.20 -4.79 11.17
CA LEU A 74 -4.39 -5.79 10.11
C LEU A 74 -4.74 -5.10 8.80
N ARG A 75 -4.18 -5.60 7.71
CA ARG A 75 -4.51 -5.22 6.34
C ARG A 75 -5.06 -6.43 5.62
N ARG A 76 -6.19 -6.27 4.92
CA ARG A 76 -6.73 -7.37 4.11
C ARG A 76 -5.81 -7.62 2.93
N MET A 77 -5.32 -8.84 2.83
CA MET A 77 -4.53 -9.26 1.68
C MET A 77 -5.48 -9.56 0.51
N ARG A 78 -5.11 -9.10 -0.68
CA ARG A 78 -5.67 -9.57 -1.94
C ARG A 78 -4.50 -9.83 -2.87
N PRO A 79 -4.06 -11.10 -2.98
CA PRO A 79 -3.14 -11.49 -4.04
C PRO A 79 -3.74 -11.08 -5.39
N ALA A 80 -2.89 -10.65 -6.32
CA ALA A 80 -3.27 -10.37 -7.68
C ALA A 80 -3.87 -11.62 -8.31
N ALA A 81 -4.99 -11.46 -9.02
CA ALA A 81 -5.58 -12.53 -9.80
C ALA A 81 -4.89 -12.66 -11.17
N ARG A 82 -4.24 -11.58 -11.63
CA ARG A 82 -3.50 -11.55 -12.88
C ARG A 82 -2.00 -11.49 -12.66
N ARG A 83 -1.26 -11.80 -13.72
CA ARG A 83 0.20 -11.89 -13.70
C ARG A 83 0.86 -10.52 -13.61
N VAL A 84 0.31 -9.50 -14.27
CA VAL A 84 0.86 -8.14 -14.30
C VAL A 84 -0.01 -7.21 -13.45
N LEU A 85 0.52 -6.78 -12.31
CA LEU A 85 -0.17 -5.90 -11.38
C LEU A 85 0.39 -4.47 -11.50
N VAL A 86 -0.47 -3.50 -11.81
CA VAL A 86 -0.07 -2.10 -12.06
C VAL A 86 -0.50 -1.19 -10.91
N ALA A 87 0.47 -0.50 -10.30
CA ALA A 87 0.25 0.49 -9.27
C ALA A 87 0.59 1.90 -9.79
N ARG A 88 -0.24 2.89 -9.40
CA ARG A 88 -0.06 4.27 -9.87
C ARG A 88 1.10 5.00 -9.21
N HIS A 89 1.20 4.89 -7.89
CA HIS A 89 2.13 5.70 -7.07
C HIS A 89 3.02 4.81 -6.20
N THR A 90 4.13 5.36 -5.71
CA THR A 90 5.13 4.61 -4.91
C THR A 90 4.52 3.97 -3.67
N HIS A 91 3.57 4.65 -3.01
CA HIS A 91 2.88 4.08 -1.85
C HIS A 91 2.04 2.85 -2.23
N SER A 92 1.24 2.94 -3.30
CA SER A 92 0.46 1.82 -3.83
C SER A 92 1.35 0.67 -4.33
N TYR A 93 2.49 0.98 -4.94
CA TYR A 93 3.47 0.00 -5.41
C TYR A 93 4.09 -0.79 -4.26
N ARG A 94 4.47 -0.11 -3.19
CA ARG A 94 4.98 -0.78 -1.98
C ARG A 94 3.91 -1.61 -1.29
N ASP A 95 2.67 -1.12 -1.23
CA ASP A 95 1.55 -1.91 -0.71
C ASP A 95 1.24 -3.13 -1.61
N ALA A 96 1.42 -3.02 -2.93
CA ALA A 96 1.31 -4.14 -3.86
C ALA A 96 2.34 -5.24 -3.54
N MET A 97 3.59 -4.87 -3.26
CA MET A 97 4.62 -5.84 -2.86
C MET A 97 4.32 -6.51 -1.52
N VAL A 98 3.87 -5.74 -0.52
CA VAL A 98 3.40 -6.30 0.74
C VAL A 98 2.34 -7.38 0.48
N HIS A 99 1.43 -7.13 -0.46
CA HIS A 99 0.32 -8.02 -0.78
C HIS A 99 0.70 -9.24 -1.63
N ASN A 100 1.80 -9.17 -2.37
CA ASN A 100 2.07 -10.13 -3.45
C ASN A 100 3.45 -10.79 -3.38
N VAL A 101 4.35 -10.35 -2.50
CA VAL A 101 5.65 -11.02 -2.28
C VAL A 101 5.49 -12.07 -1.17
N ASP A 102 5.83 -13.31 -1.49
CA ASP A 102 5.75 -14.49 -0.63
C ASP A 102 7.15 -15.01 -0.29
N ARG A 103 7.27 -15.76 0.82
CA ARG A 103 8.58 -16.28 1.27
C ARG A 103 9.36 -17.04 0.21
N PRO A 104 8.75 -17.91 -0.61
CA PRO A 104 9.49 -18.65 -1.64
C PRO A 104 9.92 -17.80 -2.84
N ASP A 105 9.49 -16.52 -2.93
CA ASP A 105 9.79 -15.73 -4.12
C ASP A 105 11.29 -15.43 -4.26
N VAL A 106 11.74 -15.45 -5.52
CA VAL A 106 13.03 -14.93 -5.97
C VAL A 106 12.71 -13.67 -6.78
N CYS A 107 13.09 -12.52 -6.25
CA CYS A 107 12.64 -11.23 -6.77
C CYS A 107 13.75 -10.47 -7.50
N LEU A 108 13.37 -9.78 -8.57
CA LEU A 108 14.17 -8.73 -9.22
C LEU A 108 13.43 -7.40 -9.06
N GLU A 109 14.12 -6.34 -8.63
CA GLU A 109 13.60 -4.98 -8.68
C GLU A 109 14.41 -4.13 -9.68
N ILE A 110 13.73 -3.63 -10.71
CA ILE A 110 14.26 -2.72 -11.72
C ILE A 110 13.93 -1.28 -11.31
N GLY A 111 14.95 -0.42 -11.22
CA GLY A 111 14.82 0.95 -10.69
C GLY A 111 14.85 0.95 -9.16
N CYS A 112 15.85 0.31 -8.55
CA CYS A 112 15.92 0.15 -7.10
C CYS A 112 16.21 1.46 -6.35
N HIS A 113 16.72 2.49 -7.02
CA HIS A 113 17.15 3.75 -6.41
C HIS A 113 18.07 3.45 -5.21
N GLU A 114 17.85 4.10 -4.05
CA GLU A 114 18.58 3.87 -2.80
C GLU A 114 18.20 2.56 -2.04
N GLY A 115 17.54 1.60 -2.69
CA GLY A 115 17.32 0.24 -2.16
C GLY A 115 16.25 0.09 -1.06
N LEU A 116 15.48 1.13 -0.73
CA LEU A 116 14.47 1.08 0.34
C LEU A 116 13.37 0.05 0.07
N THR A 117 12.90 0.01 -1.17
CA THR A 117 11.86 -0.94 -1.59
C THR A 117 12.46 -2.36 -1.70
N THR A 118 13.69 -2.49 -2.21
CA THR A 118 14.42 -3.77 -2.27
C THR A 118 14.58 -4.38 -0.89
N ASN A 119 14.97 -3.59 0.10
CA ASN A 119 15.06 -4.01 1.49
C ASN A 119 13.69 -4.35 2.10
N MET A 120 12.61 -3.70 1.67
CA MET A 120 11.26 -4.10 2.09
C MET A 120 10.89 -5.49 1.51
N ILE A 121 11.27 -5.79 0.26
CA ILE A 121 11.05 -7.08 -0.39
C ILE A 121 11.89 -8.19 0.29
N SER A 122 13.15 -7.92 0.66
CA SER A 122 14.05 -8.92 1.26
C SER A 122 13.50 -9.52 2.57
N ASN A 123 12.70 -8.75 3.32
CA ASN A 123 12.02 -9.22 4.53
C ASN A 123 10.88 -10.22 4.24
N ARG A 124 10.52 -10.42 2.96
CA ARG A 124 9.38 -11.24 2.55
C ARG A 124 9.72 -12.28 1.51
N ALA A 125 10.78 -12.10 0.73
CA ALA A 125 11.23 -13.02 -0.30
C ALA A 125 12.37 -13.92 0.21
N THR A 126 12.68 -14.98 -0.52
CA THR A 126 13.88 -15.81 -0.27
C THR A 126 15.12 -15.08 -0.74
N TYR A 127 15.01 -14.37 -1.87
CA TYR A 127 16.10 -13.60 -2.46
C TYR A 127 15.52 -12.37 -3.17
N VAL A 128 16.28 -11.28 -3.16
CA VAL A 128 16.00 -10.13 -4.01
C VAL A 128 17.29 -9.50 -4.51
N ALA A 129 17.32 -9.15 -5.79
CA ALA A 129 18.33 -8.28 -6.39
C ALA A 129 17.70 -6.96 -6.83
N GLY A 130 18.36 -5.84 -6.56
CA GLY A 130 18.00 -4.53 -7.07
C GLY A 130 18.93 -4.09 -8.19
N ILE A 131 18.39 -3.51 -9.26
CA ILE A 131 19.18 -2.91 -10.33
C ILE A 131 18.74 -1.47 -10.59
N ASP A 132 19.70 -0.64 -11.01
CA ASP A 132 19.46 0.71 -11.49
C ASP A 132 20.48 1.07 -12.58
N THR A 133 20.16 2.03 -13.44
CA THR A 133 21.09 2.49 -14.48
C THR A 133 22.07 3.53 -13.95
N ALA A 134 21.68 4.28 -12.91
CA ALA A 134 22.50 5.29 -12.28
C ALA A 134 23.50 4.65 -11.28
N PRO A 135 24.82 4.71 -11.53
CA PRO A 135 25.82 4.08 -10.67
C PRO A 135 25.80 4.65 -9.24
N GLU A 136 25.59 5.95 -9.09
CA GLU A 136 25.61 6.63 -7.80
C GLU A 136 24.50 6.14 -6.85
N VAL A 137 23.30 5.83 -7.36
CA VAL A 137 22.21 5.33 -6.52
C VAL A 137 22.44 3.87 -6.12
N VAL A 138 23.06 3.07 -6.99
CA VAL A 138 23.47 1.70 -6.69
C VAL A 138 24.51 1.66 -5.57
N GLU A 139 25.50 2.56 -5.61
CA GLU A 139 26.49 2.69 -4.54
C GLU A 139 25.83 3.06 -3.20
N ILE A 140 24.90 4.03 -3.21
CA ILE A 140 24.15 4.41 -2.01
C ILE A 140 23.31 3.23 -1.48
N ALA A 141 22.63 2.50 -2.36
CA ALA A 141 21.82 1.35 -1.99
C ALA A 141 22.67 0.24 -1.35
N ALA A 142 23.82 -0.09 -1.95
CA ALA A 142 24.74 -1.10 -1.45
C ALA A 142 25.36 -0.70 -0.10
N ALA A 143 25.74 0.58 0.06
CA ALA A 143 26.25 1.09 1.34
C ALA A 143 25.18 1.05 2.44
N ARG A 144 23.92 1.39 2.10
CA ARG A 144 22.80 1.40 3.05
C ARG A 144 22.33 0.00 3.44
N HIS A 145 22.35 -0.94 2.50
CA HIS A 145 21.83 -2.29 2.67
C HIS A 145 22.87 -3.34 2.22
N PRO A 146 24.00 -3.49 2.94
CA PRO A 146 25.13 -4.31 2.51
C PRO A 146 24.85 -5.83 2.46
N HIS A 147 23.71 -6.26 2.98
CA HIS A 147 23.25 -7.66 2.95
C HIS A 147 22.46 -8.00 1.67
N LEU A 148 22.25 -7.04 0.76
CA LEU A 148 21.48 -7.20 -0.47
C LEU A 148 22.37 -7.07 -1.72
N ALA A 149 21.91 -7.67 -2.81
CA ALA A 149 22.59 -7.58 -4.10
C ALA A 149 22.07 -6.37 -4.90
N PHE A 150 22.93 -5.38 -5.12
CA PHE A 150 22.67 -4.27 -6.04
C PHE A 150 23.65 -4.29 -7.21
N ARG A 151 23.18 -3.94 -8.42
CA ARG A 151 24.01 -3.87 -9.63
C ARG A 151 23.61 -2.68 -10.49
N GLN A 152 24.60 -2.03 -11.11
CA GLN A 152 24.36 -1.09 -12.18
C GLN A 152 24.06 -1.89 -13.46
N MET A 153 22.85 -1.75 -14.00
CA MET A 153 22.40 -2.54 -15.17
C MET A 153 21.18 -1.89 -15.83
N ASP A 154 21.04 -2.08 -17.14
CA ASP A 154 19.80 -1.77 -17.85
C ASP A 154 18.76 -2.89 -17.64
N GLY A 155 17.54 -2.52 -17.22
CA GLY A 155 16.43 -3.45 -17.09
C GLY A 155 15.93 -4.05 -18.40
N LEU A 156 16.35 -3.56 -19.56
CA LEU A 156 16.07 -4.18 -20.86
C LEU A 156 17.10 -5.25 -21.26
N ASP A 157 18.26 -5.32 -20.59
CA ASP A 157 19.23 -6.41 -20.79
C ASP A 157 18.81 -7.65 -19.99
N THR A 158 17.77 -8.33 -20.49
CA THR A 158 17.16 -9.48 -19.81
C THR A 158 18.09 -10.67 -19.65
N ALA A 159 19.11 -10.79 -20.52
CA ALA A 159 20.13 -11.83 -20.39
C ALA A 159 21.05 -11.54 -19.19
N ALA A 160 21.50 -10.30 -19.04
CA ALA A 160 22.29 -9.89 -17.89
C ALA A 160 21.48 -9.95 -16.59
N THR A 161 20.21 -9.52 -16.60
CA THR A 161 19.39 -9.59 -15.39
C THR A 161 19.12 -11.03 -14.98
N ALA A 162 18.86 -11.95 -15.93
CA ALA A 162 18.67 -13.38 -15.62
C ALA A 162 19.88 -13.99 -14.90
N GLY A 163 21.10 -13.53 -15.21
CA GLY A 163 22.33 -13.94 -14.53
C GLY A 163 22.44 -13.52 -13.05
N LEU A 164 21.55 -12.66 -12.56
CA LEU A 164 21.51 -12.23 -11.15
C LEU A 164 20.72 -13.18 -10.24
N ALA A 165 19.93 -14.09 -10.81
CA ALA A 165 19.21 -15.09 -10.04
C ALA A 165 20.20 -16.09 -9.40
N PRO A 166 19.90 -16.65 -8.22
CA PRO A 166 20.70 -17.73 -7.65
C PRO A 166 20.83 -18.91 -8.61
N ALA A 167 21.95 -19.65 -8.53
CA ALA A 167 22.21 -20.78 -9.41
C ALA A 167 21.09 -21.82 -9.35
N GLY A 168 20.54 -22.18 -10.52
CA GLY A 168 19.41 -23.13 -10.63
C GLY A 168 18.04 -22.53 -10.34
N CYS A 169 17.93 -21.22 -10.09
CA CYS A 169 16.67 -20.52 -9.91
C CYS A 169 16.39 -19.57 -11.08
N THR A 170 15.13 -19.14 -11.18
CA THR A 170 14.70 -18.01 -12.01
C THR A 170 13.92 -17.03 -11.14
N PHE A 171 13.79 -15.78 -11.56
CA PHE A 171 12.93 -14.84 -10.86
C PHE A 171 11.47 -15.30 -10.96
N SER A 172 10.80 -15.41 -9.81
CA SER A 172 9.36 -15.69 -9.73
C SER A 172 8.53 -14.40 -9.67
N LEU A 173 9.18 -13.27 -9.40
CA LEU A 173 8.55 -11.95 -9.33
C LEU A 173 9.52 -10.88 -9.84
N VAL A 174 9.07 -10.07 -10.79
CA VAL A 174 9.81 -8.90 -11.29
C VAL A 174 9.04 -7.63 -10.93
N CYS A 175 9.72 -6.72 -10.25
CA CYS A 175 9.18 -5.45 -9.80
C CYS A 175 9.79 -4.32 -10.65
N ILE A 176 8.98 -3.45 -11.22
CA ILE A 176 9.41 -2.41 -12.17
C ILE A 176 9.04 -1.03 -11.62
N ASP A 177 10.04 -0.23 -11.26
CA ASP A 177 9.91 1.16 -10.81
C ASP A 177 10.93 2.09 -11.49
N ILE A 178 10.81 2.23 -12.81
CA ILE A 178 11.72 3.06 -13.59
C ILE A 178 11.16 4.47 -13.81
N SER A 179 11.23 5.33 -12.78
CA SER A 179 10.65 6.68 -12.78
C SER A 179 9.13 6.63 -13.01
N GLY A 180 8.32 6.97 -12.01
CA GLY A 180 6.85 6.83 -12.08
C GLY A 180 6.15 7.56 -13.25
N LYS A 181 6.90 8.33 -14.04
CA LYS A 181 6.49 9.10 -15.23
C LYS A 181 7.19 8.65 -16.52
N ALA A 182 7.84 7.48 -16.54
CA ALA A 182 8.39 6.91 -17.77
C ALA A 182 7.27 6.76 -18.82
N PRO A 183 7.59 7.03 -20.10
CA PRO A 183 6.59 7.06 -21.15
C PRO A 183 6.05 5.65 -21.42
N LEU A 184 4.78 5.57 -21.83
CA LEU A 184 4.06 4.30 -22.01
C LEU A 184 4.77 3.30 -22.94
N ASN A 185 5.46 3.77 -23.98
CA ASN A 185 6.20 2.88 -24.89
C ASN A 185 7.34 2.13 -24.18
N LEU A 186 8.11 2.84 -23.35
CA LEU A 186 9.23 2.26 -22.62
C LEU A 186 8.75 1.25 -21.58
N ILE A 187 7.72 1.59 -20.81
CA ILE A 187 7.21 0.67 -19.78
C ILE A 187 6.60 -0.58 -20.42
N CYS A 188 5.84 -0.45 -21.51
CA CYS A 188 5.26 -1.60 -22.21
C CYS A 188 6.33 -2.47 -22.88
N GLU A 189 7.39 -1.88 -23.42
CA GLU A 189 8.56 -2.62 -23.90
C GLU A 189 9.22 -3.42 -22.78
N MET A 190 9.45 -2.80 -21.62
CA MET A 190 10.04 -3.47 -20.46
C MET A 190 9.16 -4.61 -19.95
N ILE A 191 7.83 -4.43 -19.84
CA ILE A 191 6.90 -5.50 -19.44
C ILE A 191 7.00 -6.66 -20.44
N ARG A 192 7.00 -6.40 -21.75
CA ARG A 192 7.12 -7.46 -22.77
C ARG A 192 8.44 -8.21 -22.66
N ALA A 193 9.55 -7.48 -22.55
CA ALA A 193 10.89 -8.07 -22.45
C ALA A 193 11.00 -8.97 -21.20
N GLN A 194 10.55 -8.47 -20.05
CA GLN A 194 10.57 -9.20 -18.78
C GLN A 194 9.60 -10.39 -18.78
N ALA A 195 8.39 -10.23 -19.34
CA ALA A 195 7.42 -11.32 -19.44
C ALA A 195 7.89 -12.45 -20.37
N ALA A 196 8.65 -12.12 -21.42
CA ALA A 196 9.26 -13.09 -22.33
C ALA A 196 10.46 -13.81 -21.71
N ALA A 197 11.34 -13.08 -21.02
CA ALA A 197 12.51 -13.66 -20.34
C ALA A 197 12.12 -14.51 -19.11
N PHE A 198 11.06 -14.12 -18.42
CA PHE A 198 10.58 -14.78 -17.20
C PHE A 198 9.11 -15.19 -17.33
N PRO A 199 8.79 -16.23 -18.14
CA PRO A 199 7.43 -16.62 -18.48
C PRO A 199 6.57 -17.05 -17.27
N ALA A 200 7.20 -17.57 -16.21
CA ALA A 200 6.53 -17.95 -14.97
C ALA A 200 6.45 -16.81 -13.93
N ALA A 201 7.18 -15.71 -14.14
CA ALA A 201 7.23 -14.63 -13.17
C ALA A 201 5.94 -13.81 -13.18
N ARG A 202 5.52 -13.37 -11.99
CA ARG A 202 4.56 -12.28 -11.84
C ARG A 202 5.29 -10.94 -11.98
N LEU A 203 4.58 -9.91 -12.42
CA LEU A 203 5.12 -8.56 -12.58
C LEU A 203 4.35 -7.59 -11.69
N ILE A 204 5.07 -6.73 -10.96
CA ILE A 204 4.48 -5.58 -10.27
C ILE A 204 5.09 -4.32 -10.86
N VAL A 205 4.26 -3.43 -11.40
CA VAL A 205 4.72 -2.29 -12.20
C VAL A 205 4.23 -0.99 -11.59
N LYS A 206 5.13 -0.03 -11.36
CA LYS A 206 4.77 1.35 -11.02
C LYS A 206 4.83 2.24 -12.25
N ASN A 207 3.68 2.72 -12.72
CA ASN A 207 3.65 3.71 -13.79
C ASN A 207 2.29 4.43 -13.83
N GLU A 208 2.31 5.77 -13.80
CA GLU A 208 1.09 6.58 -13.80
C GLU A 208 0.33 6.50 -15.13
N GLU A 209 1.04 6.57 -16.25
CA GLU A 209 0.43 6.59 -17.58
C GLU A 209 -0.24 5.24 -17.93
N LEU A 210 0.44 4.12 -17.66
CA LEU A 210 -0.11 2.78 -17.83
C LEU A 210 -1.31 2.53 -16.92
N TYR A 211 -1.25 2.98 -15.66
CA TYR A 211 -2.37 2.87 -14.74
C TYR A 211 -3.59 3.65 -15.27
N ASP A 212 -3.41 4.91 -15.66
CA ASP A 212 -4.49 5.76 -16.17
C ASP A 212 -5.06 5.21 -17.50
N ALA A 213 -4.21 4.62 -18.35
CA ALA A 213 -4.63 3.93 -19.58
C ALA A 213 -5.47 2.68 -19.30
N LEU A 214 -5.08 1.86 -18.33
CA LEU A 214 -5.85 0.67 -17.93
C LEU A 214 -7.20 1.05 -17.30
N VAL A 215 -7.25 2.10 -16.47
CA VAL A 215 -8.53 2.63 -15.93
C VAL A 215 -9.47 3.04 -17.06
N ALA A 216 -8.97 3.81 -18.04
CA ALA A 216 -9.78 4.25 -19.17
C ALA A 216 -10.27 3.06 -20.03
N LEU A 217 -9.45 2.01 -20.19
CA LEU A 217 -9.83 0.80 -20.91
C LEU A 217 -10.92 0.00 -20.18
N GLU A 218 -10.85 -0.12 -18.84
CA GLU A 218 -11.90 -0.76 -18.03
C GLU A 218 -13.23 0.00 -18.17
N GLN A 219 -13.20 1.34 -18.06
CA GLN A 219 -14.39 2.19 -18.23
C GLN A 219 -15.02 2.06 -19.62
N GLN A 220 -14.21 1.98 -20.68
CA GLN A 220 -14.72 1.77 -22.04
C GLN A 220 -15.43 0.42 -22.19
N ARG A 221 -14.92 -0.64 -21.54
CA ARG A 221 -15.55 -1.98 -21.57
C ARG A 221 -16.88 -2.01 -20.82
N GLU A 222 -16.97 -1.30 -19.69
CA GLU A 222 -18.22 -1.18 -18.92
C GLU A 222 -19.32 -0.42 -19.67
N GLN A 223 -18.95 0.51 -20.56
CA GLN A 223 -19.90 1.29 -21.36
C GLN A 223 -20.39 0.58 -22.62
N GLN A 224 -19.80 -0.55 -23.03
CA GLN A 224 -20.22 -1.27 -24.23
C GLN A 224 -21.58 -1.98 -24.00
N PRO A 225 -22.62 -1.65 -24.80
CA PRO A 225 -23.94 -2.30 -24.67
C PRO A 225 -23.81 -3.78 -25.06
N GLY A 226 -23.77 -4.65 -24.05
CA GLY A 226 -23.51 -6.08 -24.21
C GLY A 226 -22.56 -6.67 -23.17
N GLY A 227 -21.87 -5.84 -22.36
CA GLY A 227 -21.18 -6.31 -21.16
C GLY A 227 -22.17 -6.86 -20.16
N SER A 228 -22.10 -8.16 -19.88
CA SER A 228 -22.98 -8.84 -18.91
C SER A 228 -23.04 -8.06 -17.60
N GLN A 229 -24.20 -7.50 -17.27
CA GLN A 229 -24.47 -6.75 -16.02
C GLN A 229 -24.36 -7.63 -14.75
N GLU A 230 -23.84 -8.86 -14.83
CA GLU A 230 -23.79 -9.82 -13.74
C GLU A 230 -22.68 -9.56 -12.70
N GLN A 231 -21.75 -8.63 -12.95
CA GLN A 231 -20.73 -8.26 -11.97
C GLN A 231 -20.80 -6.78 -11.64
N GLN A 232 -21.57 -6.44 -10.60
CA GLN A 232 -21.21 -5.49 -9.52
C GLN A 232 -22.47 -4.87 -8.88
N GLN A 233 -23.17 -5.67 -8.07
CA GLN A 233 -23.73 -5.11 -6.83
C GLN A 233 -22.64 -5.15 -5.75
N GLN A 234 -21.55 -4.40 -5.95
CA GLN A 234 -20.77 -4.00 -4.79
C GLN A 234 -21.55 -2.88 -4.10
N PRO A 235 -21.92 -3.02 -2.82
CA PRO A 235 -22.58 -1.94 -2.10
C PRO A 235 -21.70 -0.70 -2.20
N ALA A 236 -22.29 0.40 -2.65
CA ALA A 236 -21.59 1.68 -2.76
C ALA A 236 -20.90 1.96 -1.42
N LEU A 237 -19.57 2.01 -1.43
CA LEU A 237 -18.83 2.42 -0.24
C LEU A 237 -19.30 3.84 0.11
N PRO A 238 -19.57 4.13 1.41
CA PRO A 238 -19.96 5.46 1.83
C PRO A 238 -18.89 6.45 1.35
N GLN A 239 -19.31 7.45 0.57
CA GLN A 239 -18.39 8.49 0.13
C GLN A 239 -17.84 9.20 1.38
N PRO A 240 -16.53 9.44 1.46
CA PRO A 240 -15.96 10.17 2.59
C PRO A 240 -16.67 11.51 2.72
N ALA A 241 -16.98 11.92 3.96
CA ALA A 241 -17.53 13.23 4.24
C ALA A 241 -16.65 14.30 3.56
N PRO A 242 -17.24 15.35 2.95
CA PRO A 242 -16.50 16.32 2.18
C PRO A 242 -15.34 16.87 3.01
N ALA A 243 -14.12 16.76 2.47
CA ALA A 243 -12.95 17.37 3.06
C ALA A 243 -13.18 18.89 3.20
N ALA A 244 -12.49 19.52 4.16
CA ALA A 244 -12.58 20.95 4.45
C ALA A 244 -12.74 21.83 3.20
N VAL A 245 -13.63 22.82 3.29
CA VAL A 245 -14.08 23.73 2.22
C VAL A 245 -12.91 24.12 1.31
N GLN A 246 -12.84 23.48 0.14
CA GLN A 246 -11.95 23.92 -0.93
C GLN A 246 -12.50 25.23 -1.50
N THR A 247 -11.61 26.18 -1.81
CA THR A 247 -12.02 27.36 -2.57
C THR A 247 -12.50 26.93 -3.97
N PRO A 248 -13.44 27.65 -4.61
CA PRO A 248 -13.85 27.36 -5.99
C PRO A 248 -12.69 27.24 -6.98
N GLU A 249 -11.60 27.99 -6.75
CA GLU A 249 -10.38 27.95 -7.55
C GLU A 249 -9.63 26.61 -7.40
N GLN A 250 -9.47 26.12 -6.17
CA GLN A 250 -8.86 24.80 -5.90
C GLN A 250 -9.68 23.66 -6.50
N ALA A 251 -11.01 23.74 -6.42
CA ALA A 251 -11.91 22.77 -7.02
C ALA A 251 -11.79 22.76 -8.55
N ALA A 252 -11.75 23.93 -9.19
CA ALA A 252 -11.56 24.06 -10.64
C ALA A 252 -10.20 23.53 -11.10
N ALA A 253 -9.12 23.84 -10.38
CA ALA A 253 -7.79 23.34 -10.68
C ALA A 253 -7.71 21.81 -10.55
N ALA A 254 -8.29 21.23 -9.50
CA ALA A 254 -8.36 19.78 -9.31
C ALA A 254 -9.14 19.10 -10.44
N ALA A 255 -10.30 19.66 -10.82
CA ALA A 255 -11.11 19.15 -11.92
C ALA A 255 -10.36 19.22 -13.27
N ALA A 256 -9.60 20.28 -13.53
CA ALA A 256 -8.78 20.40 -14.73
C ALA A 256 -7.66 19.36 -14.79
N VAL A 257 -6.98 19.11 -13.65
CA VAL A 257 -5.94 18.07 -13.54
C VAL A 257 -6.54 16.68 -13.77
N GLU A 258 -7.71 16.40 -13.21
CA GLU A 258 -8.42 15.13 -13.41
C GLU A 258 -8.88 14.94 -14.85
N ALA A 259 -9.45 15.98 -15.48
CA ALA A 259 -9.85 15.94 -16.89
C ALA A 259 -8.65 15.70 -17.82
N ALA A 260 -7.52 16.35 -17.54
CA ALA A 260 -6.28 16.14 -18.29
C ALA A 260 -5.71 14.72 -18.11
N ALA A 261 -5.77 14.17 -16.89
CA ALA A 261 -5.37 12.79 -16.61
C ALA A 261 -6.29 11.80 -17.35
N ALA A 262 -7.61 12.01 -17.33
CA ALA A 262 -8.56 11.18 -18.05
C ALA A 262 -8.35 11.24 -19.58
N ALA A 263 -8.04 12.41 -20.13
CA ALA A 263 -7.71 12.56 -21.55
C ALA A 263 -6.43 11.80 -21.93
N ARG A 264 -5.37 11.91 -21.12
CA ARG A 264 -4.14 11.13 -21.31
C ARG A 264 -4.40 9.63 -21.19
N GLY A 265 -5.17 9.21 -20.19
CA GLY A 265 -5.59 7.82 -20.01
C GLY A 265 -6.31 7.26 -21.24
N ARG A 266 -7.27 7.98 -21.82
CA ARG A 266 -7.95 7.56 -23.05
C ARG A 266 -7.01 7.41 -24.25
N ALA A 267 -6.08 8.36 -24.42
CA ALA A 267 -5.09 8.29 -25.49
C ALA A 267 -4.14 7.09 -25.30
N GLY A 268 -3.71 6.82 -24.06
CA GLY A 268 -2.91 5.65 -23.71
C GLY A 268 -3.66 4.34 -23.94
N ALA A 269 -4.93 4.26 -23.51
CA ALA A 269 -5.78 3.08 -23.65
C ALA A 269 -5.90 2.61 -25.10
N ALA A 270 -6.05 3.54 -26.05
CA ALA A 270 -6.12 3.23 -27.48
C ALA A 270 -4.84 2.59 -28.03
N ARG A 271 -3.68 2.84 -27.39
CA ARG A 271 -2.37 2.33 -27.80
C ARG A 271 -1.99 1.01 -27.13
N LEU A 272 -2.61 0.65 -26.00
CA LEU A 272 -2.25 -0.55 -25.25
C LEU A 272 -2.29 -1.85 -26.06
N PRO A 273 -3.29 -2.11 -26.93
CA PRO A 273 -3.32 -3.33 -27.73
C PRO A 273 -2.11 -3.49 -28.66
N GLU A 274 -1.61 -2.39 -29.21
CA GLU A 274 -0.40 -2.37 -30.05
C GLU A 274 0.87 -2.56 -29.19
N LEU A 275 0.95 -1.84 -28.06
CA LEU A 275 2.15 -1.80 -27.24
C LEU A 275 2.40 -3.08 -26.44
N LEU A 276 1.35 -3.74 -25.93
CA LEU A 276 1.45 -4.96 -25.12
C LEU A 276 1.03 -6.23 -25.88
N GLY A 277 0.22 -6.09 -26.93
CA GLY A 277 -0.47 -7.22 -27.54
C GLY A 277 -1.67 -7.70 -26.70
N PRO A 278 -2.62 -8.43 -27.29
CA PRO A 278 -3.85 -8.83 -26.61
C PRO A 278 -3.63 -9.80 -25.44
N GLY A 279 -2.66 -10.71 -25.55
CA GLY A 279 -2.36 -11.70 -24.50
C GLY A 279 -1.90 -11.05 -23.20
N LEU A 280 -0.80 -10.30 -23.27
CA LEU A 280 -0.23 -9.63 -22.10
C LEU A 280 -1.17 -8.56 -21.53
N LEU A 281 -1.92 -7.85 -22.37
CA LEU A 281 -2.94 -6.91 -21.91
C LEU A 281 -4.07 -7.60 -21.10
N ALA A 282 -4.44 -8.84 -21.45
CA ALA A 282 -5.42 -9.61 -20.68
C ALA A 282 -4.85 -10.16 -19.34
N GLU A 283 -3.53 -10.11 -19.18
CA GLU A 283 -2.81 -10.44 -17.95
C GLU A 283 -2.57 -9.22 -17.05
N CYS A 284 -3.02 -8.02 -17.45
CA CYS A 284 -2.93 -6.82 -16.62
C CYS A 284 -4.12 -6.69 -15.64
N GLU A 285 -3.81 -6.24 -14.42
CA GLU A 285 -4.75 -5.88 -13.38
C GLU A 285 -4.29 -4.60 -12.67
N LEU A 286 -5.23 -3.74 -12.30
CA LEU A 286 -4.95 -2.55 -11.49
C LEU A 286 -4.83 -2.90 -10.01
N PHE A 287 -3.76 -2.45 -9.36
CA PHE A 287 -3.67 -2.47 -7.91
C PHE A 287 -4.52 -1.35 -7.31
N ARG A 288 -5.72 -1.70 -6.86
CA ARG A 288 -6.62 -0.81 -6.13
C ARG A 288 -6.43 -1.02 -4.62
N HIS A 289 -5.78 -0.06 -3.95
CA HIS A 289 -5.66 -0.10 -2.50
C HIS A 289 -7.07 -0.13 -1.90
N GLN A 290 -7.41 -1.18 -1.16
CA GLN A 290 -8.65 -1.20 -0.39
C GLN A 290 -8.55 -0.24 0.77
N PHE A 291 -9.43 0.75 0.79
CA PHE A 291 -9.82 1.57 1.92
C PHE A 291 -8.94 1.38 3.17
N ARG A 292 -7.98 2.29 3.38
CA ARG A 292 -7.59 2.57 4.77
C ARG A 292 -8.79 3.30 5.37
N PRO A 293 -9.41 2.80 6.45
CA PRO A 293 -10.27 3.66 7.21
C PRO A 293 -9.49 4.96 7.48
N PRO A 294 -10.11 6.14 7.31
CA PRO A 294 -9.45 7.39 7.62
C PRO A 294 -8.81 7.22 8.99
N ARG A 295 -7.54 7.65 9.15
CA ARG A 295 -6.93 7.69 10.47
C ARG A 295 -7.95 8.42 11.33
N LEU A 296 -8.54 7.72 12.30
CA LEU A 296 -9.39 8.37 13.28
C LEU A 296 -8.56 9.55 13.76
N GLN A 297 -9.11 10.76 13.62
CA GLN A 297 -8.50 11.97 14.18
C GLN A 297 -8.04 11.59 15.59
N PRO A 298 -6.81 11.95 16.01
CA PRO A 298 -6.33 11.60 17.32
C PRO A 298 -7.44 11.94 18.32
N SER A 299 -7.87 10.95 19.12
CA SER A 299 -8.97 11.17 20.08
C SER A 299 -8.71 12.46 20.84
N GLU A 300 -9.73 13.21 21.23
CA GLU A 300 -9.57 14.45 22.03
C GLU A 300 -8.60 14.23 23.21
N ARG A 301 -8.62 13.04 23.83
CA ARG A 301 -7.66 12.63 24.88
C ARG A 301 -6.18 12.61 24.48
N TRP A 302 -5.85 12.35 23.23
CA TRP A 302 -4.48 12.41 22.71
C TRP A 302 -4.05 13.86 22.47
N ILE A 303 -4.96 14.69 21.95
CA ILE A 303 -4.77 16.13 21.80
C ILE A 303 -4.61 16.79 23.19
N GLU A 304 -5.46 16.44 24.16
CA GLU A 304 -5.36 16.86 25.56
C GLU A 304 -4.03 16.43 26.19
N LYS A 305 -3.56 15.20 25.95
CA LYS A 305 -2.25 14.75 26.44
C LYS A 305 -1.08 15.51 25.81
N GLN A 306 -1.16 15.84 24.53
CA GLN A 306 -0.15 16.68 23.85
C GLN A 306 -0.16 18.11 24.41
N LEU A 307 -1.33 18.69 24.61
CA LEU A 307 -1.49 20.03 25.21
C LEU A 307 -0.98 20.06 26.66
N GLN A 308 -1.29 19.04 27.47
CA GLN A 308 -0.76 18.92 28.83
C GLN A 308 0.76 18.77 28.85
N HIS A 309 1.33 18.02 27.89
CA HIS A 309 2.78 17.87 27.80
C HIS A 309 3.48 19.17 27.38
N GLN A 310 2.90 19.95 26.47
CA GLN A 310 3.40 21.28 26.11
C GLN A 310 3.31 22.27 27.28
N GLN A 311 2.21 22.26 28.05
CA GLN A 311 2.08 23.11 29.25
C GLN A 311 3.12 22.78 30.32
N GLN A 312 3.46 21.50 30.50
CA GLN A 312 4.50 21.10 31.47
C GLN A 312 5.92 21.49 31.03
N GLN A 313 6.21 21.46 29.73
CA GLN A 313 7.51 21.87 29.21
C GLN A 313 7.70 23.40 29.24
N GLY A 314 6.62 24.17 29.06
CA GLY A 314 6.66 25.64 29.13
C GLY A 314 6.99 26.19 30.52
N HIS A 315 6.73 25.44 31.61
CA HIS A 315 7.04 25.89 32.97
C HIS A 315 8.48 25.59 33.44
N SER A 316 9.29 24.89 32.64
CA SER A 316 10.65 24.52 33.04
C SER A 316 11.75 25.46 32.51
N GLN A 317 11.42 26.52 31.77
CA GLN A 317 12.40 27.45 31.18
C GLN A 317 12.54 28.81 31.87
N GLU A 318 11.80 29.08 32.94
CA GLU A 318 12.00 30.29 33.75
C GLU A 318 12.70 29.98 35.07
N GLN A 319 13.97 29.56 35.02
CA GLN A 319 14.89 29.80 36.13
C GLN A 319 15.87 30.90 35.71
N PRO A 320 15.76 32.11 36.29
CA PRO A 320 16.73 33.17 36.01
C PRO A 320 18.09 32.73 36.53
N ALA A 321 19.10 32.80 35.65
CA ALA A 321 20.50 32.63 36.01
C ALA A 321 20.88 33.70 37.03
N ALA A 322 20.89 33.33 38.31
CA ALA A 322 21.43 34.17 39.37
C ALA A 322 22.93 34.35 39.14
N ALA A 323 23.33 35.61 39.04
CA ALA A 323 24.67 36.05 38.76
C ALA A 323 25.68 35.55 39.81
N HIS A 324 26.70 34.82 39.36
CA HIS A 324 27.94 34.65 40.10
C HIS A 324 28.86 35.85 39.82
N ALA A 325 28.81 36.84 40.71
CA ALA A 325 29.87 37.80 40.91
C ALA A 325 30.30 37.70 42.37
N ALA A 326 31.48 37.13 42.64
CA ALA A 326 32.45 37.66 43.60
C ALA A 326 33.61 36.68 43.89
N SER A 327 34.80 37.29 43.90
CA SER A 327 36.11 36.89 44.45
C SER A 327 36.99 35.91 43.68
#